data_AF-A0A966BJ03-F1
#
_entry.id   AF-A0A966BJ03-F1
#
_cell.length_a   1.000
_cell.length_b   1.000
_cell.length_c   1.000
_cell.angle_alpha   90.00
_cell.angle_beta   90.00
_cell.angle_gamma   90.00
#
_symmetry.space_group_name_H-M   'P 1'
#
loop_
_entity.id
_entity.type
_entity.pdbx_description
1 polymer ?
#
loop_
_entity_poly.entity_id
_entity_poly.type
_entity_poly.pdbx_seq_one_letter_code
_entity_poly.pdbx_strand_id
1 'polypeptide(L)'
;KVYGGQSSHLPLKLNMAGVIPPIFASSMILFPATIAGWFGNSEGMGWLKDVSQMLSPGQPIYVLTYAAAILFFCFFYTALVFSPKETADNLKKSGAFLPGIRPGDQTAKYVEKIMLRLTMVGAVYITLVCLLPEFLVVKWNVPFYFGGTSLLILVVVTMDFMAQVQSYLMTNQYESLLKKANFKGGLSR
;
A
#
# COMPACT_ATOMS: atom_id res chain seq x y z
N LYS A 1 -4.62 6.16 43.77
CA LYS A 1 -4.14 5.26 42.67
C LYS A 1 -4.80 5.74 41.40
N VAL A 2 -4.03 6.21 40.42
CA VAL A 2 -4.58 6.60 39.10
C VAL A 2 -5.20 5.35 38.49
N TYR A 3 -6.52 5.32 38.40
CA TYR A 3 -7.27 4.24 37.77
C TYR A 3 -6.84 4.17 36.30
N GLY A 4 -6.43 2.97 35.89
CA GLY A 4 -5.63 2.70 34.70
C GLY A 4 -6.20 3.31 33.42
N GLY A 5 -5.32 3.99 32.68
CA GLY A 5 -5.58 4.35 31.30
C GLY A 5 -5.88 3.10 30.50
N GLN A 6 -6.97 3.14 29.74
CA GLN A 6 -7.27 2.08 28.78
C GLN A 6 -6.07 1.90 27.86
N SER A 7 -5.57 0.66 27.78
CA SER A 7 -4.55 0.29 26.80
C SER A 7 -5.15 0.42 25.41
N SER A 8 -4.70 1.43 24.67
CA SER A 8 -5.06 1.60 23.27
C SER A 8 -3.92 1.05 22.40
N HIS A 9 -4.28 0.28 21.38
CA HIS A 9 -3.33 -0.26 20.42
C HIS A 9 -3.26 0.66 19.20
N LEU A 10 -2.05 0.99 18.75
CA LEU A 10 -1.86 1.69 17.49
C LEU A 10 -1.93 0.67 16.35
N PRO A 11 -2.96 0.67 15.49
CA PRO A 11 -3.07 -0.31 14.42
C PRO A 11 -2.08 0.04 13.30
N LEU A 12 -0.99 -0.70 13.20
CA LEU A 12 -0.07 -0.63 12.07
C LEU A 12 -0.43 -1.74 11.07
N LYS A 13 -0.80 -1.36 9.85
CA LYS A 13 -1.09 -2.32 8.77
C LYS A 13 0.21 -2.89 8.21
N LEU A 14 0.17 -4.15 7.76
CA LEU A 14 1.30 -4.83 7.15
C LEU A 14 1.66 -4.21 5.79
N ASN A 15 0.65 -3.77 5.05
CA ASN A 15 0.80 -2.94 3.87
C ASN A 15 0.12 -1.58 4.12
N MET A 16 0.93 -0.56 4.41
CA MET A 16 0.48 0.83 4.54
C MET A 16 0.33 1.51 3.18
N ALA A 17 0.96 0.95 2.14
CA ALA A 17 1.05 1.52 0.81
C ALA A 17 -0.12 1.13 -0.12
N GLY A 18 -0.93 0.14 0.26
CA GLY A 18 -2.05 -0.34 -0.55
C GLY A 18 -1.61 -0.89 -1.91
N VAL A 19 -2.35 -0.53 -2.97
CA VAL A 19 -2.14 -0.99 -4.38
C VAL A 19 -1.20 -0.09 -5.16
N ILE A 20 -0.95 1.11 -4.65
CA ILE A 20 -0.35 2.18 -5.42
C ILE A 20 1.06 1.79 -5.91
N PRO A 21 1.93 1.14 -5.11
CA PRO A 21 3.26 0.76 -5.59
C PRO A 21 3.26 -0.26 -6.74
N PRO A 22 2.50 -1.37 -6.71
CA PRO A 22 2.36 -2.26 -7.87
C PRO A 22 1.86 -1.57 -9.15
N ILE A 23 0.92 -0.63 -9.01
CA ILE A 23 0.39 0.13 -10.14
C ILE A 23 1.50 0.98 -10.75
N PHE A 24 2.23 1.75 -9.94
CA PHE A 24 3.35 2.58 -10.42
C PHE A 24 4.46 1.76 -11.06
N ALA A 25 4.80 0.60 -10.48
CA ALA A 25 5.77 -0.30 -11.08
C ALA A 25 5.32 -0.78 -12.46
N SER A 26 4.04 -1.16 -12.61
CA SER A 26 3.51 -1.62 -13.89
C SER A 26 3.41 -0.51 -14.94
N SER A 27 2.98 0.69 -14.56
CA SER A 27 2.89 1.82 -15.49
C SER A 27 4.27 2.31 -15.94
N MET A 28 5.26 2.30 -15.04
CA MET A 28 6.64 2.68 -15.37
C MET A 28 7.30 1.71 -16.35
N ILE A 29 6.94 0.43 -16.33
CA ILE A 29 7.46 -0.57 -17.27
C ILE A 29 6.71 -0.56 -18.60
N LEU A 30 5.39 -0.35 -18.56
CA LEU A 30 4.58 -0.26 -19.77
C LEU A 30 4.89 1.00 -20.59
N PHE A 31 5.32 2.09 -19.95
CA PHE A 31 5.60 3.36 -20.64
C PHE A 31 6.73 3.27 -21.68
N PRO A 32 7.92 2.72 -21.38
CA PRO A 32 8.94 2.48 -22.40
C PRO A 32 8.49 1.45 -23.45
N ALA A 33 7.74 0.42 -23.04
CA ALA A 33 7.28 -0.62 -23.95
C ALA A 33 6.30 -0.08 -25.00
N THR A 34 5.41 0.85 -24.63
CA THR A 34 4.50 1.48 -25.59
C THR A 34 5.22 2.42 -26.55
N ILE A 35 6.17 3.22 -26.06
CA ILE A 35 7.03 4.08 -26.90
C ILE A 35 7.83 3.21 -27.88
N ALA A 36 8.46 2.14 -27.39
CA ALA A 36 9.20 1.22 -28.25
C ALA A 36 8.30 0.50 -29.26
N GLY A 37 7.05 0.21 -28.92
CA GLY A 37 6.06 -0.33 -29.85
C GLY A 37 5.69 0.63 -30.99
N TRP A 38 5.61 1.95 -30.70
CA TRP A 38 5.29 2.97 -31.71
C TRP A 38 6.49 3.35 -32.58
N PHE A 39 7.69 3.45 -31.99
CA PHE A 39 8.90 3.92 -32.66
C PHE A 39 9.85 2.81 -33.11
N GLY A 40 9.66 1.56 -32.66
CA GLY A 40 10.55 0.42 -32.95
C GLY A 40 10.46 -0.16 -34.37
N ASN A 41 9.50 0.31 -35.18
CA ASN A 41 9.41 -0.01 -36.61
C ASN A 41 10.17 0.99 -37.50
N SER A 42 10.82 2.01 -36.94
CA SER A 42 11.63 2.97 -37.69
C SER A 42 13.07 2.46 -37.87
N GLU A 43 13.59 2.49 -39.10
CA GLU A 43 14.95 2.07 -39.43
C GLU A 43 15.99 2.91 -38.64
N GLY A 44 16.80 2.24 -37.81
CA GLY A 44 17.86 2.86 -37.01
C GLY A 44 17.67 2.76 -35.48
N MET A 45 16.50 2.31 -35.01
CA MET A 45 16.19 2.25 -33.58
C MET A 45 16.27 0.81 -33.01
N GLY A 46 17.27 0.03 -33.42
CA GLY A 46 17.47 -1.36 -33.00
C GLY A 46 17.62 -1.53 -31.48
N TRP A 47 18.26 -0.57 -30.81
CA TRP A 47 18.36 -0.55 -29.34
C TRP A 47 17.00 -0.47 -28.65
N LEU A 48 16.03 0.22 -29.23
CA LEU A 48 14.68 0.39 -28.69
C LEU A 48 13.87 -0.91 -28.86
N LYS A 49 14.13 -1.64 -29.95
CA LYS A 49 13.59 -2.96 -30.21
C LYS A 49 14.19 -4.01 -29.26
N ASP A 50 15.48 -3.94 -28.98
CA ASP A 50 16.16 -4.83 -28.01
C ASP A 50 15.66 -4.58 -26.58
N VAL A 51 15.46 -3.31 -26.19
CA VAL A 51 14.84 -2.93 -24.91
C VAL A 51 13.39 -3.43 -24.82
N SER A 52 12.60 -3.30 -25.89
CA SER A 52 11.24 -3.85 -25.97
C SER A 52 11.18 -5.37 -25.84
N GLN A 53 12.12 -6.09 -26.47
CA GLN A 53 12.22 -7.54 -26.36
C GLN A 53 12.67 -8.00 -24.96
N MET A 54 13.55 -7.23 -24.31
CA MET A 54 13.95 -7.48 -22.92
C MET A 54 12.83 -7.18 -21.91
N LEU A 55 11.95 -6.20 -22.22
CA LEU A 55 10.78 -5.85 -21.40
C LEU A 55 9.52 -6.64 -21.78
N SER A 56 9.63 -7.65 -22.65
CA SER A 56 8.49 -8.50 -22.99
C SER A 56 8.20 -9.50 -21.86
N PRO A 57 6.92 -9.73 -21.52
CA PRO A 57 6.51 -10.71 -20.52
C PRO A 57 7.05 -12.10 -20.86
N GLY A 58 7.72 -12.75 -19.91
CA GLY A 58 8.27 -14.10 -20.08
C GLY A 58 9.80 -14.19 -20.11
N GLN A 59 10.52 -13.08 -20.20
CA GLN A 59 11.96 -13.07 -19.96
C GLN A 59 12.27 -12.94 -18.45
N PRO A 60 13.26 -13.68 -17.91
CA PRO A 60 13.66 -13.56 -16.51
C PRO A 60 14.18 -12.16 -16.14
N ILE A 61 14.67 -11.40 -17.14
CA ILE A 61 15.14 -10.02 -16.94
C ILE A 61 13.99 -9.06 -16.63
N TYR A 62 12.83 -9.25 -17.28
CA TYR A 62 11.61 -8.48 -17.02
C TYR A 62 11.11 -8.76 -15.59
N VAL A 63 11.02 -10.03 -15.22
CA VAL A 63 10.60 -10.49 -13.89
C VAL A 63 11.46 -9.88 -12.79
N LEU A 64 12.79 -9.88 -12.97
CA LEU A 64 13.72 -9.37 -11.97
C LEU A 64 13.65 -7.84 -11.85
N THR A 65 13.56 -7.14 -12.98
CA THR A 65 13.40 -5.67 -13.00
C THR A 65 12.05 -5.26 -12.41
N TYR A 66 10.98 -6.01 -12.70
CA TYR A 66 9.65 -5.77 -12.15
C TYR A 66 9.60 -6.01 -10.64
N ALA A 67 10.19 -7.10 -10.16
CA ALA A 67 10.30 -7.39 -8.73
C ALA A 67 11.09 -6.29 -8.00
N ALA A 68 12.22 -5.85 -8.54
CA ALA A 68 13.02 -4.76 -7.98
C ALA A 68 12.25 -3.44 -7.95
N ALA A 69 11.52 -3.11 -9.02
CA ALA A 69 10.69 -1.92 -9.09
C ALA A 69 9.59 -1.94 -8.03
N ILE A 70 8.87 -3.06 -7.85
CA ILE A 70 7.84 -3.21 -6.81
C ILE A 70 8.45 -2.98 -5.42
N LEU A 71 9.58 -3.62 -5.11
CA LEU A 71 10.24 -3.46 -3.81
C LEU A 71 10.63 -2.00 -3.57
N PHE A 72 11.26 -1.36 -4.57
CA PHE A 72 11.66 0.05 -4.49
C PHE A 72 10.46 0.96 -4.25
N PHE A 73 9.40 0.85 -5.05
CA PHE A 73 8.22 1.68 -4.90
C PHE A 73 7.47 1.42 -3.59
N CYS A 74 7.46 0.19 -3.08
CA CYS A 74 6.81 -0.12 -1.80
C CYS A 74 7.51 0.59 -0.63
N PHE A 75 8.84 0.57 -0.60
CA PHE A 75 9.62 1.32 0.40
C PHE A 75 9.48 2.84 0.21
N PHE A 76 9.63 3.32 -1.03
CA PHE A 76 9.56 4.74 -1.34
C PHE A 76 8.20 5.36 -1.00
N TYR A 77 7.11 4.70 -1.39
CA TYR A 77 5.77 5.19 -1.09
C TYR A 77 5.46 5.16 0.41
N THR A 78 5.85 4.10 1.12
CA THR A 78 5.63 4.03 2.57
C THR A 78 6.39 5.12 3.32
N ALA A 79 7.62 5.42 2.91
CA ALA A 79 8.43 6.48 3.51
C ALA A 79 7.90 7.89 3.21
N LEU A 80 7.27 8.11 2.05
CA LEU A 80 6.65 9.39 1.69
C LEU A 80 5.36 9.66 2.46
N VAL A 81 4.51 8.63 2.62
CA VAL A 81 3.18 8.80 3.21
C VAL A 81 3.22 8.78 4.73
N PHE A 82 4.11 7.99 5.33
CA PHE A 82 4.16 7.87 6.79
C PHE A 82 5.38 8.55 7.38
N SER A 83 5.13 9.56 8.22
CA SER A 83 6.15 10.21 9.05
C SER A 83 6.14 9.63 10.48
N PRO A 84 7.18 8.86 10.89
CA PRO A 84 7.28 8.36 12.26
C PRO A 84 7.40 9.48 13.29
N LYS A 85 8.03 10.60 12.90
CA LYS A 85 8.21 11.77 13.74
C LYS A 85 6.88 12.46 14.05
N GLU A 86 6.06 12.67 13.03
CA GLU A 86 4.73 13.27 13.20
C GLU A 86 3.80 12.37 14.01
N THR A 87 3.87 11.05 13.79
CA THR A 87 3.12 10.07 14.60
C THR A 87 3.54 10.13 16.08
N ALA A 88 4.83 10.25 16.38
CA ALA A 88 5.32 10.37 17.74
C ALA A 88 4.88 11.69 18.42
N ASP A 89 4.89 12.79 17.67
CA ASP A 89 4.43 14.09 18.15
C ASP A 89 2.91 14.11 18.40
N ASN A 90 2.13 13.46 17.52
CA ASN A 90 0.69 13.29 17.71
C ASN A 90 0.38 12.45 18.96
N LEU A 91 1.10 11.34 19.18
CA LEU A 91 0.97 10.55 20.41
C LEU A 91 1.26 11.40 21.65
N LYS A 92 2.34 12.21 21.61
CA LYS A 92 2.71 13.11 22.71
C LYS A 92 1.64 14.17 22.97
N LYS A 93 1.07 14.79 21.92
CA LYS A 93 -0.01 15.78 22.02
C LYS A 93 -1.30 15.17 22.57
N SER A 94 -1.61 13.93 22.20
CA SER A 94 -2.77 13.18 22.70
C SER A 94 -2.58 12.62 24.12
N GLY A 95 -1.44 12.87 24.78
CA GLY A 95 -1.14 12.35 26.11
C GLY A 95 -0.87 10.84 26.15
N ALA A 96 -0.72 10.19 24.99
CA ALA A 96 -0.45 8.77 24.86
C ALA A 96 1.08 8.53 24.82
N PHE A 97 1.54 7.50 25.50
CA PHE A 97 2.94 7.10 25.49
C PHE A 97 3.08 5.59 25.38
N LEU A 98 4.13 5.15 24.68
CA LEU A 98 4.46 3.74 24.59
C LEU A 98 5.13 3.30 25.91
N PRO A 99 4.64 2.22 26.55
CA PRO A 99 5.25 1.72 27.78
C PRO A 99 6.71 1.30 27.52
N GLY A 100 7.63 1.80 28.34
CA GLY A 100 9.06 1.50 28.25
C GLY A 100 9.88 2.40 27.32
N ILE A 101 9.26 3.37 26.63
CA ILE A 101 9.95 4.25 25.67
C ILE A 101 9.69 5.72 26.04
N ARG A 102 10.74 6.54 26.06
CA ARG A 102 10.62 7.98 26.37
C ARG A 102 9.89 8.71 25.23
N PRO A 103 8.83 9.50 25.51
CA PRO A 103 8.10 10.24 24.46
C PRO A 103 9.01 11.21 23.67
N GLY A 104 8.75 11.33 22.36
CA GLY A 104 9.52 12.17 21.43
C GLY A 104 10.37 11.33 20.47
N ASP A 105 11.64 11.69 20.31
CA ASP A 105 12.54 11.08 19.32
C ASP A 105 12.73 9.56 19.49
N GLN A 106 12.69 9.04 20.72
CA GLN A 106 12.83 7.60 20.97
C GLN A 106 11.58 6.83 20.51
N THR A 107 10.38 7.41 20.67
CA THR A 107 9.14 6.88 20.10
C THR A 107 9.21 6.85 18.58
N ALA A 108 9.68 7.93 17.95
CA ALA A 108 9.80 8.01 16.49
C ALA A 108 10.73 6.91 15.94
N LYS A 109 11.92 6.75 16.53
CA LYS A 109 12.89 5.70 16.14
C LYS A 109 12.34 4.29 16.32
N TYR A 110 11.57 4.06 17.38
CA TYR A 110 10.95 2.76 17.64
C TYR A 110 9.87 2.42 16.60
N VAL A 111 8.99 3.38 16.31
CA VAL A 111 7.94 3.22 15.28
C VAL A 111 8.59 3.02 13.91
N GLU A 112 9.62 3.80 13.57
CA GLU A 112 10.38 3.65 12.33
C GLU A 112 10.97 2.24 12.16
N LYS A 113 11.61 1.70 13.21
CA LYS A 113 12.18 0.35 13.18
C LYS A 113 11.11 -0.73 12.96
N ILE A 114 9.95 -0.59 13.60
CA ILE A 114 8.83 -1.53 13.42
C ILE A 114 8.28 -1.44 12.00
N MET A 115 8.08 -0.22 11.50
CA MET A 115 7.60 -0.01 10.15
C MET A 115 8.53 -0.58 9.09
N LEU A 116 9.84 -0.33 9.18
CA LEU A 116 10.79 -0.88 8.21
C LEU A 116 10.71 -2.40 8.11
N ARG A 117 10.52 -3.08 9.25
CA ARG A 117 10.33 -4.55 9.29
C ARG A 117 8.99 -4.98 8.69
N LEU A 118 7.90 -4.28 9.03
CA LEU A 118 6.57 -4.55 8.46
C LEU A 118 6.56 -4.35 6.95
N THR A 119 7.09 -3.23 6.47
CA THR A 119 7.20 -2.89 5.04
C THR A 119 8.07 -3.90 4.30
N MET A 120 9.17 -4.38 4.90
CA MET A 120 9.99 -5.41 4.27
C MET A 120 9.20 -6.71 4.03
N VAL A 121 8.43 -7.17 5.02
CA VAL A 121 7.57 -8.36 4.87
C VAL A 121 6.43 -8.10 3.87
N GLY A 122 5.81 -6.93 3.94
CA GLY A 122 4.73 -6.52 3.04
C GLY A 122 5.17 -6.43 1.58
N ALA A 123 6.34 -5.85 1.33
CA ALA A 123 6.91 -5.72 -0.01
C ALA A 123 7.18 -7.10 -0.63
N VAL A 124 7.79 -8.02 0.13
CA VAL A 124 8.04 -9.40 -0.32
C VAL A 124 6.72 -10.12 -0.64
N TYR A 125 5.70 -9.99 0.21
CA TYR A 125 4.38 -10.57 -0.03
C TYR A 125 3.75 -10.04 -1.33
N ILE A 126 3.76 -8.72 -1.54
CA ILE A 126 3.21 -8.11 -2.75
C ILE A 126 3.95 -8.57 -4.00
N THR A 127 5.28 -8.58 -3.96
CA THR A 127 6.10 -9.07 -5.07
C THR A 127 5.77 -10.52 -5.40
N LEU A 128 5.63 -11.40 -4.41
CA LEU A 128 5.24 -12.79 -4.64
C LEU A 128 3.85 -12.93 -5.29
N VAL A 129 2.86 -12.15 -4.84
CA VAL A 129 1.50 -12.17 -5.41
C VAL A 129 1.51 -11.67 -6.86
N CYS A 130 2.31 -10.66 -7.19
CA CYS A 130 2.45 -10.17 -8.57
C CYS A 130 3.16 -11.18 -9.49
N LEU A 131 4.17 -11.88 -8.98
CA LEU A 131 4.97 -12.84 -9.75
C LEU A 131 4.28 -14.18 -9.97
N LEU A 132 3.38 -14.59 -9.08
CA LEU A 132 2.75 -15.90 -9.12
C LEU A 132 1.98 -16.15 -10.43
N PRO A 133 1.10 -15.24 -10.92
CA PRO A 133 0.43 -15.42 -12.21
C PRO A 133 1.38 -15.38 -13.40
N GLU A 134 2.45 -14.60 -13.31
CA GLU A 134 3.46 -14.51 -14.36
C GLU A 134 4.19 -15.85 -14.53
N PHE A 135 4.56 -16.48 -13.42
CA PHE A 135 5.17 -17.82 -13.43
C PHE A 135 4.22 -18.91 -13.95
N LEU A 136 2.93 -18.80 -13.64
CA LEU A 136 1.89 -19.70 -14.16
C LEU A 136 1.74 -19.60 -15.68
N VAL A 137 1.71 -18.37 -16.22
CA VAL A 137 1.59 -18.14 -17.67
C VAL A 137 2.80 -18.70 -18.42
N VAL A 138 4.02 -18.48 -17.93
CA VAL A 138 5.26 -18.95 -18.59
C VAL A 138 5.38 -20.48 -18.56
N LYS A 139 5.01 -21.13 -17.44
CA LYS A 139 5.23 -22.58 -17.27
C LYS A 139 4.07 -23.45 -17.76
N TRP A 140 2.82 -23.00 -17.60
CA TRP A 140 1.63 -23.76 -17.97
C TRP A 140 0.93 -23.28 -19.25
N ASN A 141 1.41 -22.19 -19.86
CA ASN A 141 0.94 -21.65 -21.14
C ASN A 141 -0.58 -21.41 -21.20
N VAL A 142 -1.21 -21.18 -20.05
CA VAL A 142 -2.63 -20.80 -19.95
C VAL A 142 -2.70 -19.28 -20.09
N PRO A 143 -3.39 -18.74 -21.12
CA PRO A 143 -3.51 -17.30 -21.30
C PRO A 143 -4.39 -16.70 -20.20
N PHE A 144 -3.77 -16.30 -19.09
CA PHE A 144 -4.44 -15.53 -18.06
C PHE A 144 -4.61 -14.09 -18.57
N TYR A 145 -5.83 -13.76 -19.00
CA TYR A 145 -6.20 -12.37 -19.35
C TYR A 145 -6.12 -11.42 -18.15
N PHE A 146 -6.19 -11.96 -16.93
CA PHE A 146 -5.96 -11.23 -15.69
C PHE A 146 -4.52 -11.43 -15.24
N GLY A 147 -3.62 -10.51 -15.60
CA GLY A 147 -2.26 -10.48 -15.05
C GLY A 147 -2.26 -10.31 -13.53
N GLY A 148 -1.13 -10.64 -12.87
CA GLY A 148 -1.02 -10.57 -11.41
C GLY A 148 -1.25 -9.17 -10.85
N THR A 149 -0.88 -8.13 -11.58
CA THR A 149 -1.18 -6.74 -11.23
C THR A 149 -2.68 -6.46 -11.27
N SER A 150 -3.40 -6.93 -12.29
CA SER A 150 -4.86 -6.72 -12.44
C SER A 150 -5.64 -7.39 -11.32
N LEU A 151 -5.23 -8.60 -10.92
CA LEU A 151 -5.85 -9.31 -9.80
C LEU A 151 -5.62 -8.61 -8.46
N LEU A 152 -4.39 -8.11 -8.23
CA LEU A 152 -4.06 -7.35 -7.03
C LEU A 152 -4.87 -6.05 -6.96
N ILE A 153 -5.01 -5.33 -8.07
CA ILE A 153 -5.83 -4.12 -8.16
C ILE A 153 -7.28 -4.42 -7.78
N LEU A 154 -7.88 -5.49 -8.33
CA LEU A 154 -9.26 -5.86 -8.03
C LEU A 154 -9.45 -6.10 -6.53
N VAL A 155 -8.63 -6.97 -5.93
CA VAL A 155 -8.78 -7.34 -4.52
C VAL A 155 -8.62 -6.14 -3.60
N VAL A 156 -7.60 -5.30 -3.82
CA VAL A 156 -7.37 -4.21 -2.88
C VAL A 156 -8.32 -3.03 -3.10
N VAL A 157 -8.72 -2.71 -4.34
CA VAL A 157 -9.75 -1.68 -4.58
C VAL A 157 -11.08 -2.11 -3.96
N THR A 158 -11.45 -3.40 -4.03
CA THR A 158 -12.65 -3.88 -3.34
C THR A 158 -12.53 -3.79 -1.82
N MET A 159 -11.35 -4.06 -1.26
CA MET A 159 -11.08 -3.88 0.18
C MET A 159 -11.17 -2.39 0.60
N ASP A 160 -10.58 -1.49 -0.18
CA ASP A 160 -10.61 -0.04 0.07
C ASP A 160 -12.04 0.50 -0.05
N PHE A 161 -12.81 0.05 -1.04
CA PHE A 161 -14.21 0.39 -1.18
C PHE A 161 -15.01 -0.05 0.05
N MET A 162 -14.83 -1.30 0.51
CA MET A 162 -15.53 -1.80 1.70
C MET A 162 -15.13 -1.02 2.96
N ALA A 163 -13.86 -0.66 3.12
CA ALA A 163 -13.41 0.15 4.26
C ALA A 163 -14.04 1.56 4.25
N GLN A 164 -14.14 2.19 3.06
CA GLN A 164 -14.80 3.49 2.91
C GLN A 164 -16.31 3.41 3.21
N VAL A 165 -16.98 2.35 2.72
CA VAL A 165 -18.40 2.11 3.02
C VAL A 165 -18.62 1.92 4.52
N GLN A 166 -17.80 1.12 5.19
CA GLN A 166 -17.89 0.92 6.64
C GLN A 166 -17.66 2.24 7.41
N SER A 167 -16.69 3.04 7.00
CA SER A 167 -16.44 4.35 7.63
C SER A 167 -17.61 5.30 7.46
N TYR A 168 -18.26 5.30 6.28
CA TYR A 168 -19.45 6.12 6.02
C TYR A 168 -20.65 5.67 6.87
N LEU A 169 -20.88 4.35 6.97
CA LEU A 169 -21.95 3.78 7.81
C LEU A 169 -21.77 4.08 9.29
N MET A 170 -20.53 4.02 9.80
CA MET A 170 -20.19 4.38 11.18
C MET A 170 -20.55 5.85 11.47
N THR A 171 -20.20 6.78 10.59
CA THR A 171 -20.53 8.21 10.73
C THR A 171 -22.04 8.45 10.80
N ASN A 172 -22.83 7.76 9.97
CA ASN A 172 -24.29 7.87 9.99
C ASN A 172 -24.92 7.33 11.28
N GLN A 173 -24.33 6.29 11.90
CA GLN A 173 -24.79 5.78 13.20
C GLN A 173 -24.51 6.80 14.32
N TYR A 174 -23.41 7.54 14.27
CA TYR A 174 -23.11 8.63 15.20
C TYR A 174 -24.15 9.77 15.14
N GLU A 175 -24.58 10.16 13.94
CA GLU A 175 -25.61 11.20 13.77
C GLU A 175 -26.96 10.76 14.38
N SER A 176 -27.33 9.48 14.22
CA SER A 176 -28.56 8.93 14.82
C SER A 176 -28.53 8.92 16.35
N LEU A 177 -27.35 8.69 16.96
CA LEU A 177 -27.16 8.69 18.41
C LEU A 177 -27.16 10.11 18.99
N LEU A 178 -26.52 11.07 18.31
CA LEU A 178 -26.55 12.49 18.68
C LEU A 178 -27.96 13.10 18.55
N LYS A 179 -28.69 12.75 17.49
CA LYS A 179 -30.08 13.18 17.30
C LYS A 179 -31.00 12.62 18.40
N LYS A 180 -30.83 11.35 18.80
CA LYS A 180 -31.63 10.71 19.86
C LYS A 180 -31.33 11.29 21.26
N ALA A 181 -30.11 11.76 21.51
CA ALA A 181 -29.76 12.44 22.76
C ALA A 181 -30.38 13.85 22.87
N ASN A 182 -30.43 14.61 21.78
CA ASN A 182 -31.00 15.97 21.77
C ASN A 182 -32.53 15.99 22.01
N PHE A 183 -33.27 14.92 21.69
CA PHE A 183 -34.71 14.86 21.96
C PHE A 183 -35.10 14.67 23.44
N LYS A 184 -34.15 14.38 24.34
CA LYS A 184 -34.43 14.17 25.78
C LYS A 184 -34.19 15.43 26.64
N GLY A 185 -33.65 16.51 26.08
CA GLY A 185 -33.35 17.76 26.80
C GLY A 185 -34.43 18.85 26.73
N GLY A 186 -35.49 18.67 25.94
CA GLY A 186 -36.51 19.70 25.66
C GLY A 186 -37.82 19.58 26.44
N LEU A 187 -37.98 18.61 27.34
CA LEU A 187 -39.25 18.28 27.99
C LEU A 187 -39.23 18.41 29.53
N SER A 188 -38.39 19.29 30.05
CA SER A 188 -38.48 19.76 31.44
C SER A 188 -38.71 21.27 31.45
N ARG A 189 -39.96 21.66 31.20
CA ARG A 189 -40.53 22.93 31.62
C ARG A 189 -41.89 22.67 32.22
#